data_AF-A0A956FFG9-F1
#
_entry.id   AF-A0A956FFG9-F1
#
_cell.length_a   1.000
_cell.length_b   1.000
_cell.length_c   1.000
_cell.angle_alpha   90.00
_cell.angle_beta   90.00
_cell.angle_gamma   90.00
#
_symmetry.space_group_name_H-M   'P 1'
#
loop_
_entity.id
_entity.type
_entity.pdbx_description
1 polymer ?
#
loop_
_entity_poly.entity_id
_entity_poly.type
_entity_poly.pdbx_seq_one_letter_code
_entity_poly.pdbx_strand_id
1 'polypeptide(L)'
;MARPAEQPPRRLRMFASIAALGLACGVTPDPRIADEFFARLETPPVGWAPVPCSDREQRIESTRRMVHFAQDLRGYLREFDTPLPEQLQERLDRSDLLGPVDDLRCVMNDFQRLDRRIDPDALDVLGHLSNLYVLKARTLFARGEDRAAWDHVLGALRLYGHPVAPTMTKQLTLLPVLEALHGMLREHPVPPPTLRALVEAVDATLVPTPVRCAALRHELLEIAVGAFRVHFGQREREAVARRFGLHEAMRAWQQHRAGKHGHPLWDAWRDAYDAQVPRCEQQPFAHTVQAAAPAQSLLDLLHPPTGVDVRVASDRLNRAGPLVDAQVTMLAVLRVMALRDALGRDPTTTELALDFGRRPRNPWDGRYFTIGIAEGSITVTRGTYVRTLTIPEA
;
A
#
# COMPACT_ATOMS: atom_id res chain seq x y z
N MET A 1 22.06 66.15 -48.66
CA MET A 1 20.90 65.29 -48.96
C MET A 1 20.89 64.14 -47.97
N ALA A 2 20.03 64.20 -46.95
CA ALA A 2 19.91 63.16 -45.93
C ALA A 2 18.76 62.20 -46.29
N ARG A 3 19.04 60.89 -46.30
CA ARG A 3 18.03 59.84 -46.52
C ARG A 3 17.20 59.65 -45.24
N PRO A 4 15.89 59.37 -45.34
CA PRO A 4 15.06 59.06 -44.18
C PRO A 4 15.38 57.66 -43.63
N ALA A 5 15.35 57.53 -42.31
CA ALA A 5 15.58 56.29 -41.59
C ALA A 5 14.44 55.30 -41.83
N GLU A 6 14.79 54.10 -42.30
CA GLU A 6 13.87 52.97 -42.45
C GLU A 6 13.37 52.50 -41.08
N GLN A 7 12.05 52.52 -40.89
CA GLN A 7 11.43 51.87 -39.75
C GLN A 7 11.58 50.35 -39.88
N PRO A 8 11.96 49.64 -38.80
CA PRO A 8 12.08 48.19 -38.86
C PRO A 8 10.71 47.53 -39.09
N PRO A 9 10.67 46.40 -39.81
CA PRO A 9 9.45 45.77 -40.25
C PRO A 9 8.55 45.34 -39.08
N ARG A 10 7.28 45.75 -39.14
CA ARG A 10 6.19 45.46 -38.18
C ARG A 10 6.04 43.98 -37.76
N ARG A 11 6.62 43.03 -38.50
CA ARG A 11 6.55 41.59 -38.21
C ARG A 11 7.45 41.15 -37.05
N LEU A 12 8.52 41.88 -36.72
CA LEU A 12 9.41 41.52 -35.60
C LEU A 12 8.87 41.93 -34.22
N ARG A 13 7.98 42.94 -34.15
CA ARG A 13 7.32 43.32 -32.88
C ARG A 13 6.23 42.33 -32.46
N MET A 14 5.60 41.63 -33.41
CA MET A 14 4.53 40.67 -33.12
C MET A 14 5.05 39.37 -32.48
N PHE A 15 6.29 38.95 -32.79
CA PHE A 15 6.91 37.77 -32.14
C PHE A 15 7.49 38.08 -30.75
N ALA A 16 7.95 39.31 -30.50
CA ALA A 16 8.38 39.73 -29.17
C ALA A 16 7.20 39.84 -28.18
N SER A 17 6.01 40.24 -28.66
CA SER A 17 4.79 40.27 -27.85
C SER A 17 4.24 38.88 -27.53
N ILE A 18 4.44 37.88 -28.39
CA ILE A 18 4.03 36.48 -28.12
C ILE A 18 5.01 35.80 -27.15
N ALA A 19 6.31 36.12 -27.19
CA ALA A 19 7.25 35.68 -26.17
C ALA A 19 7.01 36.34 -24.79
N ALA A 20 6.61 37.62 -24.78
CA ALA A 20 6.28 38.35 -23.55
C ALA A 20 4.89 37.99 -22.97
N LEU A 21 3.90 37.64 -23.81
CA LEU A 21 2.58 37.14 -23.37
C LEU A 21 2.58 35.63 -23.06
N GLY A 22 3.55 34.87 -23.58
CA GLY A 22 3.80 33.48 -23.16
C GLY A 22 4.47 33.35 -21.78
N LEU A 23 5.05 34.44 -21.27
CA LEU A 23 5.73 34.50 -19.96
C LEU A 23 4.90 35.16 -18.85
N ALA A 24 3.71 35.70 -19.14
CA ALA A 24 2.95 36.54 -18.19
C ALA A 24 1.66 35.89 -17.62
N CYS A 25 1.53 34.56 -17.67
CA CYS A 25 0.48 33.80 -16.94
C CYS A 25 1.04 32.49 -16.34
N GLY A 26 2.33 32.49 -16.00
CA GLY A 26 3.04 31.37 -15.41
C GLY A 26 3.60 31.77 -14.06
N VAL A 27 3.31 30.97 -13.03
CA VAL A 27 3.97 31.06 -11.73
C VAL A 27 5.48 31.01 -11.95
N THR A 28 6.21 32.00 -11.44
CA THR A 28 7.68 31.98 -11.45
C THR A 28 8.17 30.78 -10.65
N PRO A 29 9.06 29.93 -11.20
CA PRO A 29 9.67 28.84 -10.44
C PRO A 29 10.26 29.40 -9.14
N ASP A 30 9.97 28.73 -8.02
CA ASP A 30 10.35 29.21 -6.71
C ASP A 30 11.48 28.33 -6.16
N PRO A 31 12.71 28.87 -6.01
CA PRO A 31 13.86 28.07 -5.60
C PRO A 31 13.72 27.56 -4.16
N ARG A 32 13.02 28.28 -3.26
CA ARG A 32 12.83 27.82 -1.88
C ARG A 32 12.00 26.54 -1.85
N ILE A 33 10.90 26.51 -2.59
CA ILE A 33 10.03 25.33 -2.68
C ILE A 33 10.82 24.16 -3.29
N ALA A 34 11.59 24.42 -4.36
CA ALA A 34 12.41 23.39 -5.00
C ALA A 34 13.48 22.81 -4.06
N ASP A 35 14.20 23.65 -3.33
CA ASP A 35 15.25 23.24 -2.40
C ASP A 35 14.69 22.48 -1.19
N GLU A 36 13.62 22.98 -0.58
CA GLU A 36 12.96 22.32 0.54
C GLU A 36 12.34 20.97 0.14
N PHE A 37 11.84 20.85 -1.10
CA PHE A 37 11.37 19.59 -1.66
C PHE A 37 12.53 18.62 -1.91
N PHE A 38 13.61 19.09 -2.54
CA PHE A 38 14.77 18.27 -2.85
C PHE A 38 15.39 17.65 -1.59
N ALA A 39 15.53 18.43 -0.51
CA ALA A 39 16.00 17.94 0.78
C ALA A 39 15.13 16.79 1.34
N ARG A 40 13.81 16.79 1.06
CA ARG A 40 12.88 15.73 1.51
C ARG A 40 12.93 14.47 0.64
N LEU A 41 13.51 14.54 -0.56
CA LEU A 41 13.64 13.39 -1.47
C LEU A 41 14.83 12.47 -1.15
N GLU A 42 15.86 12.95 -0.45
CA GLU A 42 17.17 12.28 -0.34
C GLU A 42 17.17 10.98 0.46
N THR A 43 16.15 10.69 1.27
CA THR A 43 16.08 9.42 2.02
C THR A 43 15.34 8.35 1.20
N PRO A 44 16.02 7.38 0.57
CA PRO A 44 15.33 6.34 -0.20
C PRO A 44 14.41 5.53 0.74
N PRO A 45 13.17 5.27 0.33
CA PRO A 45 12.24 4.48 1.13
C PRO A 45 12.72 3.03 1.24
N VAL A 46 12.58 2.42 2.42
CA VAL A 46 12.93 1.02 2.67
C VAL A 46 12.06 0.11 1.79
N GLY A 47 12.69 -0.88 1.14
CA GLY A 47 12.00 -1.86 0.30
C GLY A 47 11.69 -1.39 -1.13
N TRP A 48 12.23 -0.24 -1.56
CA TRP A 48 12.04 0.29 -2.92
C TRP A 48 13.03 -0.28 -3.96
N ALA A 49 14.04 -1.04 -3.51
CA ALA A 49 15.03 -1.60 -4.40
C ALA A 49 14.35 -2.55 -5.40
N PRO A 50 14.61 -2.43 -6.71
CA PRO A 50 14.10 -3.37 -7.69
C PRO A 50 14.55 -4.78 -7.29
N VAL A 51 13.58 -5.68 -7.11
CA VAL A 51 13.87 -7.09 -6.85
C VAL A 51 14.40 -7.69 -8.15
N PRO A 52 15.63 -8.25 -8.17
CA PRO A 52 16.16 -8.88 -9.37
C PRO A 52 15.34 -10.12 -9.70
N CYS A 53 15.06 -10.32 -10.99
CA CYS A 53 14.43 -11.55 -11.50
C CYS A 53 15.26 -12.12 -12.62
N SER A 54 15.92 -13.25 -12.34
CA SER A 54 16.70 -14.02 -13.31
C SER A 54 15.83 -14.67 -14.39
N ASP A 55 14.54 -14.86 -14.11
CA ASP A 55 13.52 -15.53 -14.93
C ASP A 55 12.40 -14.57 -15.38
N ARG A 56 12.72 -13.27 -15.55
CA ARG A 56 11.75 -12.19 -15.81
C ARG A 56 10.74 -12.50 -16.92
N GLU A 57 11.22 -12.91 -18.10
CA GLU A 57 10.37 -13.19 -19.27
C GLU A 57 9.40 -14.34 -19.02
N GLN A 58 9.89 -15.41 -18.38
CA GLN A 58 9.06 -16.57 -18.03
C GLN A 58 7.97 -16.19 -17.03
N ARG A 59 8.29 -15.39 -16.00
CA ARG A 59 7.30 -14.89 -15.02
C ARG A 59 6.24 -14.00 -15.65
N ILE A 60 6.64 -13.13 -16.58
CA ILE A 60 5.71 -12.29 -17.33
C ILE A 60 4.73 -13.18 -18.10
N GLU A 61 5.23 -14.14 -18.87
CA GLU A 61 4.38 -15.00 -19.71
C GLU A 61 3.44 -15.87 -18.87
N SER A 62 3.95 -16.48 -17.78
CA SER A 62 3.13 -17.34 -16.91
C SER A 62 2.02 -16.57 -16.18
N THR A 63 2.24 -15.30 -15.85
CA THR A 63 1.28 -14.50 -15.07
C THR A 63 0.34 -13.68 -15.95
N ARG A 64 0.67 -13.47 -17.23
CA ARG A 64 -0.07 -12.59 -18.16
C ARG A 64 -1.57 -12.89 -18.23
N ARG A 65 -1.94 -14.17 -18.38
CA ARG A 65 -3.35 -14.59 -18.47
C ARG A 65 -4.12 -14.27 -17.19
N MET A 66 -3.48 -14.45 -16.04
CA MET A 66 -4.08 -14.21 -14.74
C MET A 66 -4.29 -12.71 -14.50
N VAL A 67 -3.33 -11.86 -14.90
CA VAL A 67 -3.47 -10.39 -14.85
C VAL A 67 -4.65 -9.91 -15.67
N HIS A 68 -4.81 -10.40 -16.91
CA HIS A 68 -5.97 -10.05 -17.73
C HIS A 68 -7.28 -10.49 -17.08
N PHE A 69 -7.33 -11.69 -16.50
CA PHE A 69 -8.53 -12.17 -15.84
C PHE A 69 -8.86 -11.34 -14.59
N ALA A 70 -7.87 -10.99 -13.77
CA ALA A 70 -8.05 -10.11 -12.61
C ALA A 70 -8.54 -8.71 -13.01
N GLN A 71 -8.11 -8.18 -14.15
CA GLN A 71 -8.60 -6.90 -14.68
C GLN A 71 -10.05 -6.98 -15.16
N ASP A 72 -10.46 -8.05 -15.85
CA ASP A 72 -11.87 -8.26 -16.21
C ASP A 72 -12.78 -8.25 -14.97
N LEU A 73 -12.25 -8.76 -13.86
CA LEU A 73 -12.97 -8.87 -12.59
C LEU A 73 -12.98 -7.57 -11.77
N ARG A 74 -12.13 -6.58 -12.07
CA ARG A 74 -12.03 -5.29 -11.34
C ARG A 74 -13.37 -4.55 -11.24
N GLY A 75 -14.21 -4.65 -12.27
CA GLY A 75 -15.53 -4.03 -12.29
C GLY A 75 -16.56 -4.71 -11.37
N TYR A 76 -16.34 -5.98 -11.03
CA TYR A 76 -17.31 -6.85 -10.37
C TYR A 76 -16.90 -7.23 -8.93
N LEU A 77 -15.60 -7.38 -8.66
CA LEU A 77 -15.06 -7.90 -7.40
C LEU A 77 -14.61 -6.82 -6.43
N ARG A 78 -15.53 -5.93 -6.05
CA ARG A 78 -15.25 -4.92 -5.00
C ARG A 78 -15.36 -5.51 -3.59
N GLU A 79 -16.17 -6.55 -3.42
CA GLU A 79 -16.40 -7.24 -2.15
C GLU A 79 -16.32 -8.76 -2.39
N PHE A 80 -15.68 -9.51 -1.48
CA PHE A 80 -15.48 -10.95 -1.63
C PHE A 80 -16.79 -11.75 -1.66
N ASP A 81 -17.85 -11.20 -1.07
CA ASP A 81 -19.15 -11.84 -0.95
C ASP A 81 -20.10 -11.47 -2.10
N THR A 82 -19.64 -10.64 -3.05
CA THR A 82 -20.43 -10.37 -4.27
C THR A 82 -20.52 -11.64 -5.12
N PRO A 83 -21.74 -12.15 -5.41
CA PRO A 83 -21.89 -13.32 -6.27
C PRO A 83 -21.32 -13.04 -7.66
N LEU A 84 -20.52 -13.98 -8.17
CA LEU A 84 -20.00 -13.89 -9.53
C LEU A 84 -21.12 -14.13 -10.56
N PRO A 85 -21.20 -13.33 -11.63
CA PRO A 85 -22.02 -13.68 -12.79
C PRO A 85 -21.65 -15.07 -13.33
N GLU A 86 -22.64 -15.83 -13.81
CA GLU A 86 -22.48 -17.23 -14.28
C GLU A 86 -21.32 -17.39 -15.27
N GLN A 87 -21.20 -16.48 -16.25
CA GLN A 87 -20.11 -16.50 -17.24
C GLN A 87 -18.71 -16.33 -16.61
N LEU A 88 -18.60 -15.53 -15.54
CA LEU A 88 -17.34 -15.34 -14.81
C LEU A 88 -17.07 -16.52 -13.89
N GLN A 89 -18.10 -17.10 -13.28
CA GLN A 89 -17.99 -18.34 -12.51
C GLN A 89 -17.50 -19.50 -13.39
N GLU A 90 -18.09 -19.70 -14.58
CA GLU A 90 -17.63 -20.73 -15.53
C GLU A 90 -16.18 -20.53 -15.97
N ARG A 91 -15.77 -19.28 -16.21
CA ARG A 91 -14.38 -18.95 -16.54
C ARG A 91 -13.45 -19.26 -15.36
N LEU A 92 -13.85 -18.91 -14.15
CA LEU A 92 -13.09 -19.20 -12.93
C LEU A 92 -12.94 -20.71 -12.73
N ASP A 93 -14.02 -21.45 -12.92
CA ASP A 93 -14.07 -22.90 -12.77
C ASP A 93 -13.10 -23.60 -13.72
N ARG A 94 -13.01 -23.14 -14.98
CA ARG A 94 -12.11 -23.67 -16.02
C ARG A 94 -10.68 -23.10 -15.94
N SER A 95 -10.45 -22.09 -15.10
CA SER A 95 -9.12 -21.48 -14.98
C SER A 95 -8.22 -22.31 -14.06
N ASP A 96 -7.05 -22.68 -14.59
CA ASP A 96 -5.95 -23.26 -13.83
C ASP A 96 -5.15 -22.12 -13.18
N LEU A 97 -5.65 -21.62 -12.04
CA LEU A 97 -4.94 -20.62 -11.24
C LEU A 97 -3.76 -21.22 -10.44
N LEU A 98 -3.39 -22.48 -10.74
CA LEU A 98 -2.36 -23.20 -10.03
C LEU A 98 -0.97 -22.77 -10.49
N GLY A 99 -0.42 -21.84 -9.72
CA GLY A 99 1.00 -21.58 -9.64
C GLY A 99 1.27 -20.74 -8.40
N PRO A 100 2.22 -21.11 -7.53
CA PRO A 100 2.67 -20.22 -6.48
C PRO A 100 3.30 -19.00 -7.14
N VAL A 101 2.78 -17.82 -6.81
CA VAL A 101 3.39 -16.57 -7.21
C VAL A 101 4.11 -16.03 -5.99
N ASP A 102 5.36 -16.45 -5.83
CA ASP A 102 6.12 -16.16 -4.61
C ASP A 102 6.53 -14.68 -4.51
N ASP A 103 6.65 -13.98 -5.66
CA ASP A 103 6.93 -12.54 -5.73
C ASP A 103 6.72 -12.00 -7.15
N LEU A 104 5.76 -11.08 -7.36
CA LEU A 104 5.60 -10.37 -8.65
C LEU A 104 6.32 -9.03 -8.70
N ARG A 105 6.88 -8.53 -7.59
CA ARG A 105 7.39 -7.15 -7.51
C ARG A 105 8.42 -6.82 -8.60
N CYS A 106 9.18 -7.82 -9.05
CA CYS A 106 10.15 -7.64 -10.12
C CYS A 106 9.52 -7.45 -11.51
N VAL A 107 8.35 -8.05 -11.78
CA VAL A 107 7.67 -8.06 -13.10
C VAL A 107 6.41 -7.21 -13.17
N MET A 108 5.94 -6.68 -12.04
CA MET A 108 4.68 -5.92 -11.96
C MET A 108 4.63 -4.73 -12.93
N ASN A 109 5.75 -4.03 -13.10
CA ASN A 109 5.83 -2.88 -14.00
C ASN A 109 5.89 -3.27 -15.50
N ASP A 110 6.14 -4.53 -15.84
CA ASP A 110 6.18 -4.96 -17.25
C ASP A 110 4.79 -5.17 -17.84
N PHE A 111 3.79 -5.54 -17.04
CA PHE A 111 2.43 -5.77 -17.55
C PHE A 111 1.84 -4.49 -18.18
N GLN A 112 2.17 -3.31 -17.64
CA GLN A 112 1.77 -2.03 -18.21
C GLN A 112 2.42 -1.73 -19.57
N ARG A 113 3.66 -2.20 -19.78
CA ARG A 113 4.34 -2.05 -21.08
C ARG A 113 3.68 -2.92 -22.14
N LEU A 114 3.07 -4.03 -21.74
CA LEU A 114 2.44 -5.01 -22.63
C LEU A 114 0.98 -4.66 -22.96
N ASP A 115 0.24 -4.02 -22.06
CA ASP A 115 -1.12 -3.54 -22.33
C ASP A 115 -1.38 -2.20 -21.62
N ARG A 116 -1.50 -1.12 -22.40
CA ARG A 116 -1.72 0.25 -21.92
C ARG A 116 -3.10 0.46 -21.26
N ARG A 117 -4.01 -0.51 -21.38
CA ARG A 117 -5.32 -0.50 -20.69
C ARG A 117 -5.21 -0.99 -19.26
N ILE A 118 -4.12 -1.68 -18.92
CA ILE A 118 -3.82 -2.03 -17.53
C ILE A 118 -3.48 -0.73 -16.81
N ASP A 119 -4.22 -0.46 -15.75
CA ASP A 119 -4.09 0.75 -14.95
C ASP A 119 -2.61 0.96 -14.52
N PRO A 120 -2.08 2.21 -14.60
CA PRO A 120 -0.76 2.57 -14.08
C PRO A 120 -0.56 2.20 -12.60
N ASP A 121 -1.62 1.93 -11.84
CA ASP A 121 -1.50 1.21 -10.59
C ASP A 121 -1.35 -0.30 -10.86
N ALA A 122 -0.15 -0.76 -11.26
CA ALA A 122 0.23 -2.19 -11.28
C ALA A 122 -0.08 -2.86 -9.92
N LEU A 123 -0.16 -2.04 -8.90
CA LEU A 123 -0.50 -2.28 -7.51
C LEU A 123 -1.99 -2.70 -7.30
N ASP A 124 -2.97 -2.21 -8.08
CA ASP A 124 -4.37 -2.71 -8.03
C ASP A 124 -4.47 -4.16 -8.50
N VAL A 125 -3.56 -4.58 -9.40
CA VAL A 125 -3.52 -5.95 -9.92
C VAL A 125 -3.32 -6.97 -8.79
N LEU A 126 -2.46 -6.68 -7.79
CA LEU A 126 -2.22 -7.60 -6.67
C LEU A 126 -3.50 -7.87 -5.86
N GLY A 127 -4.27 -6.81 -5.56
CA GLY A 127 -5.54 -6.94 -4.87
C GLY A 127 -6.55 -7.78 -5.65
N HIS A 128 -6.66 -7.53 -6.96
CA HIS A 128 -7.55 -8.32 -7.81
C HIS A 128 -7.10 -9.78 -7.96
N LEU A 129 -5.79 -10.01 -8.06
CA LEU A 129 -5.22 -11.36 -8.10
C LEU A 129 -5.50 -12.12 -6.80
N SER A 130 -5.30 -11.50 -5.62
CA SER A 130 -5.60 -12.17 -4.35
C SER A 130 -7.08 -12.51 -4.21
N ASN A 131 -7.97 -11.62 -4.68
CA ASN A 131 -9.41 -11.87 -4.65
C ASN A 131 -9.76 -13.08 -5.51
N LEU A 132 -9.15 -13.16 -6.70
CA LEU A 132 -9.31 -14.28 -7.62
C LEU A 132 -8.89 -15.62 -7.00
N TYR A 133 -7.77 -15.66 -6.28
CA TYR A 133 -7.33 -16.85 -5.54
C TYR A 133 -8.33 -17.27 -4.45
N VAL A 134 -8.82 -16.33 -3.64
CA VAL A 134 -9.79 -16.61 -2.56
C VAL A 134 -11.12 -17.13 -3.12
N LEU A 135 -11.62 -16.55 -4.21
CA LEU A 135 -12.85 -17.01 -4.86
C LEU A 135 -12.70 -18.41 -5.46
N LYS A 136 -11.55 -18.70 -6.06
CA LYS A 136 -11.23 -20.05 -6.52
C LYS A 136 -11.19 -21.03 -5.36
N ALA A 137 -10.59 -20.65 -4.23
CA ALA A 137 -10.57 -21.48 -3.02
C ALA A 137 -11.99 -21.81 -2.53
N ARG A 138 -12.89 -20.82 -2.42
CA ARG A 138 -14.31 -21.05 -2.05
C ARG A 138 -15.00 -22.05 -2.97
N THR A 139 -14.77 -21.92 -4.28
CA THR A 139 -15.33 -22.84 -5.28
C THR A 139 -14.82 -24.27 -5.08
N LEU A 140 -13.53 -24.43 -4.82
CA LEU A 140 -12.90 -25.73 -4.59
C LEU A 140 -13.37 -26.37 -3.27
N PHE A 141 -13.50 -25.59 -2.20
CA PHE A 141 -14.11 -26.04 -0.94
C PHE A 141 -15.53 -26.56 -1.13
N ALA A 142 -16.36 -25.85 -1.91
CA ALA A 142 -17.73 -26.28 -2.21
C ALA A 142 -17.80 -27.61 -2.99
N ARG A 143 -16.70 -28.01 -3.64
CA ARG A 143 -16.55 -29.29 -4.37
C ARG A 143 -15.89 -30.39 -3.54
N GLY A 144 -15.48 -30.10 -2.31
CA GLY A 144 -14.71 -31.01 -1.46
C GLY A 144 -13.24 -31.16 -1.87
N GLU A 145 -12.72 -30.23 -2.67
CA GLU A 145 -11.31 -30.19 -3.11
C GLU A 145 -10.42 -29.39 -2.13
N ASP A 146 -10.55 -29.67 -0.82
CA ASP A 146 -9.99 -28.86 0.26
C ASP A 146 -8.48 -28.58 0.15
N ARG A 147 -7.70 -29.58 -0.28
CA ARG A 147 -6.24 -29.40 -0.46
C ARG A 147 -5.94 -28.33 -1.51
N ALA A 148 -6.60 -28.43 -2.67
CA ALA A 148 -6.42 -27.46 -3.74
C ALA A 148 -6.95 -26.09 -3.33
N ALA A 149 -8.04 -26.04 -2.56
CA ALA A 149 -8.58 -24.79 -2.01
C ALA A 149 -7.56 -24.08 -1.09
N TRP A 150 -6.94 -24.81 -0.16
CA TRP A 150 -5.92 -24.27 0.74
C TRP A 150 -4.67 -23.79 -0.01
N ASP A 151 -4.24 -24.47 -1.07
CA ASP A 151 -3.13 -24.02 -1.91
C ASP A 151 -3.41 -22.65 -2.56
N HIS A 152 -4.66 -22.38 -2.94
CA HIS A 152 -5.06 -21.07 -3.46
C HIS A 152 -5.09 -20.00 -2.37
N VAL A 153 -5.55 -20.31 -1.16
CA VAL A 153 -5.49 -19.40 -0.01
C VAL A 153 -4.04 -19.02 0.29
N LEU A 154 -3.13 -19.99 0.29
CA LEU A 154 -1.69 -19.72 0.45
C LEU A 154 -1.14 -18.84 -0.68
N GLY A 155 -1.57 -19.08 -1.92
CA GLY A 155 -1.26 -18.20 -3.06
C GLY A 155 -1.71 -16.75 -2.82
N ALA A 156 -2.94 -16.54 -2.35
CA ALA A 156 -3.46 -15.21 -2.04
C ALA A 156 -2.62 -14.48 -0.97
N LEU A 157 -2.24 -15.17 0.11
CA LEU A 157 -1.42 -14.60 1.19
C LEU A 157 0.00 -14.27 0.72
N ARG A 158 0.62 -15.14 -0.08
CA ARG A 158 1.98 -14.96 -0.60
C ARG A 158 2.12 -13.73 -1.49
N LEU A 159 1.06 -13.34 -2.21
CA LEU A 159 1.05 -12.07 -2.97
C LEU A 159 1.26 -10.83 -2.09
N TYR A 160 0.96 -10.92 -0.80
CA TYR A 160 1.17 -9.85 0.19
C TYR A 160 2.41 -10.08 1.07
N GLY A 161 3.16 -11.16 0.85
CA GLY A 161 4.39 -11.42 1.58
C GLY A 161 5.43 -10.32 1.32
N HIS A 162 6.23 -10.02 2.35
CA HIS A 162 7.34 -9.06 2.27
C HIS A 162 6.90 -7.65 1.83
N PRO A 163 6.03 -6.98 2.61
CA PRO A 163 5.49 -5.67 2.27
C PRO A 163 6.60 -4.62 2.09
N VAL A 164 6.38 -3.71 1.14
CA VAL A 164 7.30 -2.62 0.81
C VAL A 164 6.57 -1.29 0.78
N ALA A 165 7.29 -0.19 0.96
CA ALA A 165 6.69 1.14 1.03
C ALA A 165 5.81 1.51 -0.19
N PRO A 166 6.19 1.20 -1.46
CA PRO A 166 5.35 1.52 -2.62
C PRO A 166 3.99 0.84 -2.60
N THR A 167 3.88 -0.31 -1.95
CA THR A 167 2.70 -1.18 -2.05
C THR A 167 1.81 -1.09 -0.83
N MET A 168 2.11 -0.20 0.13
CA MET A 168 1.40 -0.15 1.42
C MET A 168 -0.09 0.12 1.29
N THR A 169 -0.51 0.99 0.37
CA THR A 169 -1.94 1.25 0.12
C THR A 169 -2.67 0.00 -0.37
N LYS A 170 -1.96 -0.90 -1.08
CA LYS A 170 -2.52 -2.17 -1.53
C LYS A 170 -2.43 -3.25 -0.49
N GLN A 171 -1.51 -3.18 0.48
CA GLN A 171 -1.59 -4.05 1.65
C GLN A 171 -2.92 -3.91 2.39
N LEU A 172 -3.64 -2.79 2.24
CA LEU A 172 -5.01 -2.67 2.77
C LEU A 172 -6.01 -3.66 2.15
N THR A 173 -5.77 -4.15 0.93
CA THR A 173 -6.61 -5.18 0.29
C THR A 173 -6.34 -6.59 0.82
N LEU A 174 -5.36 -6.76 1.71
CA LEU A 174 -5.18 -7.99 2.48
C LEU A 174 -6.27 -8.15 3.56
N LEU A 175 -6.82 -7.05 4.09
CA LEU A 175 -7.79 -7.11 5.19
C LEU A 175 -8.95 -8.08 4.88
N PRO A 176 -9.63 -7.97 3.73
CA PRO A 176 -10.76 -8.84 3.49
C PRO A 176 -10.35 -10.25 3.00
N VAL A 177 -9.08 -10.48 2.59
CA VAL A 177 -8.50 -11.83 2.45
C VAL A 177 -8.40 -12.51 3.83
N LEU A 178 -7.92 -11.78 4.85
CA LEU A 178 -7.82 -12.30 6.22
C LEU A 178 -9.19 -12.56 6.83
N GLU A 179 -10.18 -11.70 6.55
CA GLU A 179 -11.58 -11.92 6.97
C GLU A 179 -12.16 -13.18 6.33
N ALA A 180 -11.95 -13.38 5.02
CA ALA A 180 -12.40 -14.58 4.31
C ALA A 180 -11.72 -15.85 4.86
N LEU A 181 -10.41 -15.80 5.11
CA LEU A 181 -9.66 -16.89 5.73
C LEU A 181 -10.25 -17.27 7.10
N HIS A 182 -10.63 -16.28 7.91
CA HIS A 182 -11.20 -16.54 9.23
C HIS A 182 -12.50 -17.35 9.14
N GLY A 183 -13.36 -17.03 8.18
CA GLY A 183 -14.56 -17.83 7.89
C GLY A 183 -14.22 -19.26 7.46
N MET A 184 -13.28 -19.40 6.51
CA MET A 184 -12.86 -20.72 6.00
C MET A 184 -12.30 -21.64 7.08
N LEU A 185 -11.49 -21.10 8.01
CA LEU A 185 -10.92 -21.88 9.13
C LEU A 185 -11.97 -22.46 10.07
N ARG A 186 -13.17 -21.86 10.13
CA ARG A 186 -14.28 -22.36 10.96
C ARG A 186 -15.06 -23.49 10.27
N GLU A 187 -15.08 -23.50 8.95
CA GLU A 187 -15.89 -24.40 8.13
C GLU A 187 -15.10 -25.61 7.63
N HIS A 188 -13.79 -25.43 7.40
CA HIS A 188 -12.94 -26.44 6.78
C HIS A 188 -11.76 -26.81 7.69
N PRO A 189 -11.53 -28.11 7.96
CA PRO A 189 -10.35 -28.55 8.71
C PRO A 189 -9.07 -28.27 7.92
N VAL A 190 -8.04 -27.77 8.61
CA VAL A 190 -6.73 -27.48 8.01
C VAL A 190 -5.77 -28.65 8.28
N PRO A 191 -5.18 -29.27 7.24
CA PRO A 191 -4.14 -30.27 7.44
C PRO A 191 -2.90 -29.68 8.15
N PRO A 192 -2.22 -30.43 9.04
CA PRO A 192 -1.03 -29.93 9.76
C PRO A 192 0.08 -29.29 8.88
N PRO A 193 0.46 -29.84 7.70
CA PRO A 193 1.46 -29.18 6.87
C PRO A 193 0.97 -27.83 6.30
N THR A 194 -0.31 -27.74 5.94
CA THR A 194 -0.96 -26.52 5.47
C THR A 194 -1.05 -25.47 6.58
N LEU A 195 -1.35 -25.90 7.80
CA LEU A 195 -1.44 -25.00 8.95
C LEU A 195 -0.12 -24.27 9.21
N ARG A 196 1.01 -24.99 9.16
CA ARG A 196 2.35 -24.36 9.27
C ARG A 196 2.61 -23.37 8.14
N ALA A 197 2.28 -23.74 6.90
CA ALA A 197 2.43 -22.84 5.75
C ALA A 197 1.55 -21.59 5.87
N LEU A 198 0.35 -21.69 6.45
CA LEU A 198 -0.53 -20.54 6.71
C LEU A 198 0.06 -19.62 7.78
N VAL A 199 0.62 -20.17 8.86
CA VAL A 199 1.33 -19.37 9.89
C VAL A 199 2.46 -18.58 9.26
N GLU A 200 3.32 -19.24 8.49
CA GLU A 200 4.45 -18.60 7.79
C GLU A 200 3.97 -17.52 6.80
N ALA A 201 2.94 -17.82 6.01
CA ALA A 201 2.42 -16.89 5.02
C ALA A 201 1.79 -15.65 5.67
N VAL A 202 1.00 -15.80 6.73
CA VAL A 202 0.40 -14.67 7.47
C VAL A 202 1.47 -13.84 8.16
N ASP A 203 2.46 -14.48 8.80
CA ASP A 203 3.58 -13.79 9.46
C ASP A 203 4.37 -12.94 8.44
N ALA A 204 4.61 -13.47 7.24
CA ALA A 204 5.29 -12.76 6.16
C ALA A 204 4.53 -11.54 5.62
N THR A 205 3.22 -11.40 5.90
CA THR A 205 2.44 -10.21 5.53
C THR A 205 2.58 -9.04 6.50
N LEU A 206 3.14 -9.26 7.70
CA LEU A 206 3.24 -8.23 8.73
C LEU A 206 4.04 -7.03 8.22
N VAL A 207 3.46 -5.83 8.34
CA VAL A 207 4.11 -4.60 7.85
C VAL A 207 4.99 -3.96 8.93
N PRO A 208 6.31 -3.86 8.72
CA PRO A 208 7.19 -3.16 9.65
C PRO A 208 6.87 -1.66 9.75
N THR A 209 7.04 -1.05 10.92
CA THR A 209 6.85 0.39 11.12
C THR A 209 7.66 1.25 10.14
N PRO A 210 8.96 0.97 9.88
CA PRO A 210 9.73 1.74 8.90
C PRO A 210 9.13 1.71 7.49
N VAL A 211 8.52 0.58 7.09
CA VAL A 211 7.86 0.44 5.79
C VAL A 211 6.61 1.31 5.70
N ARG A 212 5.77 1.34 6.75
CA ARG A 212 4.60 2.24 6.82
C ARG A 212 4.98 3.71 6.76
N CYS A 213 6.00 4.10 7.53
CA CYS A 213 6.44 5.50 7.56
C CYS A 213 7.10 5.93 6.25
N ALA A 214 7.82 5.01 5.58
CA ALA A 214 8.33 5.23 4.24
C ALA A 214 7.19 5.37 3.19
N ALA A 215 6.09 4.63 3.33
CA ALA A 215 4.92 4.77 2.47
C ALA A 215 4.21 6.12 2.67
N LEU A 216 4.00 6.55 3.93
CA LEU A 216 3.47 7.89 4.24
C LEU A 216 4.30 8.99 3.59
N ARG A 217 5.63 8.92 3.79
CA ARG A 217 6.57 9.85 3.18
C ARG A 217 6.42 9.88 1.66
N HIS A 218 6.27 8.72 1.06
CA HIS A 218 6.10 8.58 -0.38
C HIS A 218 4.80 9.25 -0.87
N GLU A 219 3.63 8.92 -0.30
CA GLU A 219 2.35 9.49 -0.71
C GLU A 219 2.34 11.02 -0.56
N LEU A 220 2.85 11.55 0.55
CA LEU A 220 2.92 13.00 0.76
C LEU A 220 3.82 13.70 -0.28
N LEU A 221 4.93 13.06 -0.67
CA LEU A 221 5.83 13.59 -1.71
C LEU A 221 5.20 13.50 -3.10
N GLU A 222 4.42 12.46 -3.42
CA GLU A 222 3.65 12.41 -4.68
C GLU A 222 2.63 13.53 -4.78
N ILE A 223 1.92 13.81 -3.68
CA ILE A 223 0.99 14.94 -3.60
C ILE A 223 1.74 16.26 -3.86
N ALA A 224 2.90 16.44 -3.23
CA ALA A 224 3.73 17.62 -3.47
C ALA A 224 4.21 17.72 -4.92
N VAL A 225 4.63 16.59 -5.50
CA VAL A 225 5.01 16.49 -6.91
C VAL A 225 3.88 16.98 -7.81
N GLY A 226 2.65 16.52 -7.59
CA GLY A 226 1.48 16.94 -8.36
C GLY A 226 1.15 18.44 -8.18
N ALA A 227 1.15 18.90 -6.92
CA ALA A 227 0.67 20.22 -6.50
C ALA A 227 1.65 21.38 -6.78
N PHE A 228 2.97 21.13 -6.75
CA PHE A 228 3.99 22.19 -6.81
C PHE A 228 4.91 22.09 -8.03
N ARG A 229 4.55 21.29 -9.05
CA ARG A 229 5.45 20.97 -10.16
C ARG A 229 6.02 22.11 -10.98
N VAL A 230 5.35 23.27 -11.01
CA VAL A 230 5.86 24.44 -11.73
C VAL A 230 7.10 25.05 -11.07
N HIS A 231 7.37 24.71 -9.81
CA HIS A 231 8.56 25.16 -9.08
C HIS A 231 9.78 24.27 -9.33
N PHE A 232 9.60 23.12 -9.99
CA PHE A 232 10.67 22.13 -10.17
C PHE A 232 11.42 22.30 -11.49
N GLY A 233 12.75 22.40 -11.39
CA GLY A 233 13.68 22.40 -12.50
C GLY A 233 14.10 20.99 -12.91
N GLN A 234 15.13 20.90 -13.75
CA GLN A 234 15.65 19.61 -14.22
C GLN A 234 16.16 18.73 -13.07
N ARG A 235 16.84 19.34 -12.09
CA ARG A 235 17.41 18.64 -10.93
C ARG A 235 16.36 17.85 -10.15
N GLU A 236 15.24 18.48 -9.83
CA GLU A 236 14.15 17.85 -9.07
C GLU A 236 13.46 16.78 -9.91
N ARG A 237 13.26 17.01 -11.22
CA ARG A 237 12.67 16.01 -12.13
C ARG A 237 13.50 14.75 -12.19
N GLU A 238 14.82 14.88 -12.24
CA GLU A 238 15.74 13.73 -12.21
C GLU A 238 15.68 13.01 -10.86
N ALA A 239 15.59 13.74 -9.75
CA ALA A 239 15.47 13.13 -8.42
C ALA A 239 14.13 12.40 -8.23
N VAL A 240 13.03 12.96 -8.74
CA VAL A 240 11.72 12.29 -8.78
C VAL A 240 11.81 11.03 -9.66
N ALA A 241 12.41 11.10 -10.85
CA ALA A 241 12.59 9.93 -11.70
C ALA A 241 13.44 8.83 -11.04
N ARG A 242 14.50 9.20 -10.31
CA ARG A 242 15.31 8.25 -9.53
C ARG A 242 14.53 7.61 -8.39
N ARG A 243 13.66 8.38 -7.71
CA ARG A 243 12.92 7.92 -6.53
C ARG A 243 11.67 7.11 -6.88
N PHE A 244 10.81 7.66 -7.73
CA PHE A 244 9.49 7.09 -8.07
C PHE A 244 9.53 6.20 -9.31
N GLY A 245 10.64 6.24 -10.07
CA GLY A 245 10.75 5.65 -11.39
C GLY A 245 10.39 6.67 -12.48
N LEU A 246 10.96 6.46 -13.67
CA LEU A 246 10.80 7.38 -14.80
C LEU A 246 9.35 7.54 -15.25
N HIS A 247 8.57 6.45 -15.21
CA HIS A 247 7.17 6.48 -15.63
C HIS A 247 6.31 7.37 -14.74
N GLU A 248 6.39 7.19 -13.42
CA GLU A 248 5.65 8.01 -12.46
C GLU A 248 6.05 9.48 -12.52
N ALA A 249 7.36 9.74 -12.66
CA ALA A 249 7.85 11.08 -12.91
C ALA A 249 7.21 11.69 -14.18
N MET A 250 7.19 10.95 -15.30
CA MET A 250 6.55 11.41 -16.53
C MET A 250 5.05 11.64 -16.38
N ARG A 251 4.31 10.74 -15.71
CA ARG A 251 2.87 10.87 -15.44
C ARG A 251 2.58 12.16 -14.68
N ALA A 252 3.30 12.41 -13.59
CA ALA A 252 3.15 13.63 -12.80
C ALA A 252 3.38 14.91 -13.62
N TRP A 253 4.33 14.88 -14.57
CA TRP A 253 4.66 16.04 -15.41
C TRP A 253 3.70 16.25 -16.58
N GLN A 254 3.09 15.18 -17.09
CA GLN A 254 2.20 15.23 -18.25
C GLN A 254 0.73 15.51 -17.90
N GLN A 255 0.35 15.46 -16.62
CA GLN A 255 -1.01 15.81 -16.19
C GLN A 255 -1.39 17.24 -16.65
N HIS A 256 -2.65 17.42 -17.09
CA HIS A 256 -3.11 18.70 -17.66
C HIS A 256 -3.36 19.82 -16.63
N ARG A 257 -3.42 19.51 -15.33
CA ARG A 257 -3.61 20.49 -14.25
C ARG A 257 -2.28 20.97 -13.70
N ALA A 258 -1.77 22.11 -14.15
CA ALA A 258 -0.50 22.62 -13.67
C ALA A 258 -0.53 22.82 -12.14
N GLY A 259 0.31 22.07 -11.41
CA GLY A 259 0.53 22.28 -9.98
C GLY A 259 1.19 23.63 -9.76
N LYS A 260 0.37 24.66 -9.50
CA LYS A 260 0.70 26.10 -9.52
C LYS A 260 0.55 26.76 -8.14
N HIS A 261 0.82 26.04 -7.07
CA HIS A 261 0.57 26.55 -5.72
C HIS A 261 1.79 27.25 -5.13
N GLY A 262 1.61 28.48 -4.61
CA GLY A 262 2.67 29.27 -4.00
C GLY A 262 2.93 28.95 -2.53
N HIS A 263 3.74 29.79 -1.88
CA HIS A 263 4.23 29.60 -0.51
C HIS A 263 3.19 29.24 0.56
N PRO A 264 2.00 29.90 0.66
CA PRO A 264 1.07 29.60 1.74
C PRO A 264 0.60 28.14 1.73
N LEU A 265 0.43 27.54 0.54
CA LEU A 265 0.06 26.13 0.44
C LEU A 265 1.27 25.21 0.68
N TRP A 266 2.45 25.61 0.21
CA TRP A 266 3.68 24.86 0.48
C TRP A 266 3.98 24.77 1.96
N ASP A 267 3.90 25.89 2.69
CA ASP A 267 4.17 25.93 4.13
C ASP A 267 3.14 25.06 4.89
N ALA A 268 1.86 25.11 4.52
CA ALA A 268 0.84 24.23 5.10
C ALA A 268 1.09 22.74 4.80
N TRP A 269 1.49 22.38 3.58
CA TRP A 269 1.88 21.00 3.25
C TRP A 269 3.12 20.56 4.03
N ARG A 270 4.13 21.43 4.11
CA ARG A 270 5.39 21.19 4.83
C ARG A 270 5.12 20.91 6.30
N ASP A 271 4.30 21.74 6.92
CA ASP A 271 3.96 21.58 8.34
C ASP A 271 3.18 20.27 8.58
N ALA A 272 2.31 19.87 7.65
CA ALA A 272 1.67 18.55 7.70
C ALA A 272 2.71 17.42 7.57
N TYR A 273 3.64 17.52 6.62
CA TYR A 273 4.70 16.53 6.42
C TYR A 273 5.61 16.40 7.65
N ASP A 274 6.07 17.51 8.21
CA ASP A 274 7.00 17.55 9.36
C ASP A 274 6.30 17.12 10.66
N ALA A 275 4.98 17.29 10.76
CA ALA A 275 4.19 16.70 11.84
C ALA A 275 4.03 15.18 11.69
N GLN A 276 3.97 14.68 10.46
CA GLN A 276 3.64 13.27 10.17
C GLN A 276 4.87 12.36 10.12
N VAL A 277 5.84 12.69 9.29
CA VAL A 277 6.91 11.75 8.90
C VAL A 277 7.91 11.48 10.04
N PRO A 278 8.52 12.48 10.70
CA PRO A 278 9.47 12.24 11.79
C PRO A 278 8.84 11.52 12.99
N ARG A 279 7.55 11.78 13.27
CA ARG A 279 6.84 11.25 14.43
C ARG A 279 6.31 9.83 14.21
N CYS A 280 6.09 9.43 12.96
CA CYS A 280 5.54 8.12 12.61
C CYS A 280 6.35 6.95 13.21
N GLU A 281 7.67 7.08 13.34
CA GLU A 281 8.52 6.04 13.93
C GLU A 281 8.60 6.12 15.46
N GLN A 282 8.29 7.27 16.05
CA GLN A 282 8.55 7.58 17.46
C GLN A 282 7.31 7.38 18.34
N GLN A 283 6.11 7.49 17.77
CA GLN A 283 4.85 7.47 18.52
C GLN A 283 3.73 6.83 17.69
N PRO A 284 2.63 6.39 18.35
CA PRO A 284 1.49 5.83 17.64
C PRO A 284 0.93 6.80 16.59
N PHE A 285 0.51 6.27 15.44
CA PHE A 285 0.13 7.10 14.29
C PHE A 285 -1.08 8.00 14.57
N ALA A 286 -1.99 7.59 15.47
CA ALA A 286 -3.11 8.44 15.90
C ALA A 286 -2.64 9.81 16.43
N HIS A 287 -1.56 9.85 17.22
CA HIS A 287 -0.99 11.10 17.73
C HIS A 287 -0.32 11.92 16.62
N THR A 288 0.27 11.22 15.66
CA THR A 288 0.92 11.83 14.48
C THR A 288 -0.11 12.51 13.56
N VAL A 289 -1.28 11.90 13.34
CA VAL A 289 -2.40 12.52 12.60
C VAL A 289 -2.96 13.71 13.35
N GLN A 290 -3.18 13.59 14.67
CA GLN A 290 -3.69 14.69 15.47
C GLN A 290 -2.77 15.91 15.42
N ALA A 291 -1.44 15.70 15.40
CA ALA A 291 -0.47 16.78 15.26
C ALA A 291 -0.52 17.49 13.89
N ALA A 292 -0.92 16.78 12.83
CA ALA A 292 -1.01 17.32 11.48
C ALA A 292 -2.36 17.99 11.17
N ALA A 293 -3.39 17.75 11.99
CA ALA A 293 -4.75 18.23 11.76
C ALA A 293 -4.87 19.75 11.54
N PRO A 294 -4.12 20.63 12.25
CA PRO A 294 -4.16 22.07 11.99
C PRO A 294 -3.70 22.43 10.57
N ALA A 295 -2.59 21.83 10.12
CA ALA A 295 -2.03 22.07 8.79
C ALA A 295 -2.93 21.50 7.69
N GLN A 296 -3.53 20.33 7.91
CA GLN A 296 -4.53 19.75 7.00
C GLN A 296 -5.78 20.62 6.86
N SER A 297 -6.29 21.15 7.98
CA SER A 297 -7.45 22.06 7.97
C SER A 297 -7.14 23.36 7.22
N LEU A 298 -5.91 23.86 7.35
CA LEU A 298 -5.46 25.02 6.57
C LEU A 298 -5.35 24.70 5.08
N LEU A 299 -4.83 23.52 4.71
CA LEU A 299 -4.83 23.07 3.32
C LEU A 299 -6.25 22.98 2.76
N ASP A 300 -7.22 22.47 3.53
CA ASP A 300 -8.62 22.42 3.11
C ASP A 300 -9.21 23.81 2.84
N LEU A 301 -8.81 24.82 3.62
CA LEU A 301 -9.23 26.20 3.44
C LEU A 301 -8.57 26.85 2.22
N LEU A 302 -7.25 26.67 2.06
CA LEU A 302 -6.46 27.32 1.01
C LEU A 302 -6.61 26.64 -0.36
N HIS A 303 -6.70 25.31 -0.37
CA HIS A 303 -6.87 24.50 -1.57
C HIS A 303 -7.50 23.13 -1.22
N PRO A 304 -8.85 23.04 -1.22
CA PRO A 304 -9.57 21.84 -0.82
C PRO A 304 -9.09 20.54 -1.47
N PRO A 305 -8.74 20.48 -2.77
CA PRO A 305 -8.25 19.24 -3.37
C PRO A 305 -6.96 18.70 -2.73
N THR A 306 -5.97 19.56 -2.46
CA THR A 306 -4.73 19.13 -1.80
C THR A 306 -4.98 18.74 -0.35
N GLY A 307 -5.83 19.48 0.36
CA GLY A 307 -6.23 19.12 1.73
C GLY A 307 -6.95 17.75 1.79
N VAL A 308 -7.84 17.46 0.84
CA VAL A 308 -8.42 16.12 0.65
C VAL A 308 -7.34 15.08 0.42
N ASP A 309 -6.42 15.28 -0.52
CA ASP A 309 -5.40 14.28 -0.85
C ASP A 309 -4.49 13.96 0.34
N VAL A 310 -4.05 14.98 1.11
CA VAL A 310 -3.21 14.79 2.31
C VAL A 310 -3.97 14.03 3.41
N ARG A 311 -5.26 14.32 3.61
CA ARG A 311 -6.11 13.56 4.54
C ARG A 311 -6.31 12.13 4.07
N VAL A 312 -6.56 11.92 2.78
CA VAL A 312 -6.70 10.58 2.20
C VAL A 312 -5.43 9.75 2.40
N ALA A 313 -4.24 10.31 2.21
CA ALA A 313 -2.97 9.63 2.50
C ALA A 313 -2.87 9.24 3.99
N SER A 314 -3.28 10.14 4.88
CA SER A 314 -3.34 9.88 6.32
C SER A 314 -4.34 8.77 6.65
N ASP A 315 -5.56 8.83 6.09
CA ASP A 315 -6.65 7.90 6.34
C ASP A 315 -6.39 6.50 5.80
N ARG A 316 -5.70 6.37 4.66
CA ARG A 316 -5.25 5.08 4.14
C ARG A 316 -4.32 4.39 5.13
N LEU A 317 -3.42 5.12 5.76
CA LEU A 317 -2.58 4.59 6.83
C LEU A 317 -3.36 4.37 8.13
N ASN A 318 -4.43 5.14 8.38
CA ASN A 318 -5.36 4.86 9.48
C ASN A 318 -6.04 3.50 9.33
N ARG A 319 -6.32 3.08 8.10
CA ARG A 319 -6.81 1.71 7.80
C ARG A 319 -5.77 0.61 8.04
N ALA A 320 -4.49 0.94 8.22
CA ALA A 320 -3.48 -0.04 8.61
C ALA A 320 -3.69 -0.54 10.06
N GLY A 321 -4.37 0.23 10.92
CA GLY A 321 -4.70 -0.21 12.28
C GLY A 321 -5.57 -1.47 12.31
N PRO A 322 -6.76 -1.45 11.67
CA PRO A 322 -7.60 -2.64 11.48
C PRO A 322 -6.89 -3.79 10.77
N LEU A 323 -6.04 -3.51 9.77
CA LEU A 323 -5.25 -4.55 9.11
C LEU A 323 -4.30 -5.26 10.10
N VAL A 324 -3.59 -4.50 10.94
CA VAL A 324 -2.70 -5.07 11.97
C VAL A 324 -3.51 -5.89 12.97
N ASP A 325 -4.69 -5.41 13.39
CA ASP A 325 -5.60 -6.16 14.27
C ASP A 325 -5.99 -7.51 13.63
N ALA A 326 -6.33 -7.52 12.34
CA ALA A 326 -6.67 -8.74 11.59
C ALA A 326 -5.47 -9.69 11.45
N GLN A 327 -4.29 -9.17 11.13
CA GLN A 327 -3.06 -9.97 11.01
C GLN A 327 -2.69 -10.65 12.34
N VAL A 328 -2.68 -9.90 13.44
CA VAL A 328 -2.34 -10.44 14.77
C VAL A 328 -3.41 -11.45 15.22
N THR A 329 -4.69 -11.14 15.01
CA THR A 329 -5.79 -12.07 15.33
C THR A 329 -5.64 -13.37 14.54
N MET A 330 -5.40 -13.29 13.24
CA MET A 330 -5.24 -14.47 12.38
C MET A 330 -4.03 -15.31 12.80
N LEU A 331 -2.88 -14.67 13.04
CA LEU A 331 -1.67 -15.35 13.51
C LEU A 331 -1.88 -16.04 14.86
N ALA A 332 -2.62 -15.41 15.77
CA ALA A 332 -3.04 -16.01 17.05
C ALA A 332 -3.89 -17.25 16.87
N VAL A 333 -4.92 -17.19 16.02
CA VAL A 333 -5.79 -18.34 15.76
C VAL A 333 -4.97 -19.51 15.19
N LEU A 334 -4.16 -19.27 14.17
CA LEU A 334 -3.38 -20.32 13.50
C LEU A 334 -2.33 -20.95 14.43
N ARG A 335 -1.61 -20.14 15.22
CA ARG A 335 -0.60 -20.64 16.18
C ARG A 335 -1.24 -21.44 17.32
N VAL A 336 -2.37 -20.98 17.85
CA VAL A 336 -3.14 -21.75 18.85
C VAL A 336 -3.57 -23.10 18.27
N MET A 337 -4.10 -23.12 17.04
CA MET A 337 -4.46 -24.38 16.36
C MET A 337 -3.25 -25.31 16.23
N ALA A 338 -2.08 -24.78 15.83
CA ALA A 338 -0.87 -25.56 15.65
C ALA A 338 -0.36 -26.14 16.99
N LEU A 339 -0.40 -25.35 18.06
CA LEU A 339 -0.04 -25.79 19.40
C LEU A 339 -1.02 -26.81 19.96
N ARG A 340 -2.33 -26.65 19.74
CA ARG A 340 -3.34 -27.63 20.13
C ARG A 340 -3.09 -28.98 19.48
N ASP A 341 -2.81 -28.99 18.18
CA ASP A 341 -2.49 -30.20 17.42
C ASP A 341 -1.22 -30.88 17.97
N ALA A 342 -0.18 -30.10 18.24
CA ALA A 342 1.07 -30.62 18.79
C ALA A 342 0.95 -31.16 20.24
N LEU A 343 0.13 -30.52 21.07
CA LEU A 343 -0.02 -30.87 22.49
C LEU A 343 -1.14 -31.89 22.77
N GLY A 344 -2.10 -32.03 21.87
CA GLY A 344 -3.34 -32.80 22.10
C GLY A 344 -4.27 -32.18 23.14
N ARG A 345 -4.05 -30.91 23.52
CA ARG A 345 -4.86 -30.15 24.49
C ARG A 345 -4.81 -28.65 24.21
N ASP A 346 -5.68 -27.89 24.88
CA ASP A 346 -5.58 -26.43 24.88
C ASP A 346 -4.22 -25.97 25.48
N PRO A 347 -3.49 -25.06 24.79
CA PRO A 347 -2.29 -24.47 25.34
C PRO A 347 -2.63 -23.48 26.45
N THR A 348 -1.76 -23.41 27.45
CA THR A 348 -1.84 -22.43 28.53
C THR A 348 -1.44 -21.03 28.06
N THR A 349 -1.84 -19.99 28.80
CA THR A 349 -1.41 -18.60 28.52
C THR A 349 0.11 -18.45 28.48
N THR A 350 0.85 -19.22 29.29
CA THR A 350 2.32 -19.22 29.31
C THR A 350 2.90 -19.83 28.05
N GLU A 351 2.37 -20.98 27.59
CA GLU A 351 2.82 -21.64 26.35
C GLU A 351 2.57 -20.75 25.12
N LEU A 352 1.42 -20.08 25.07
CA LEU A 352 1.14 -19.09 24.03
C LEU A 352 2.10 -17.91 24.10
N ALA A 353 2.39 -17.39 25.29
CA ALA A 353 3.31 -16.27 25.43
C ALA A 353 4.75 -16.63 24.98
N LEU A 354 5.18 -17.88 25.21
CA LEU A 354 6.47 -18.39 24.75
C LEU A 354 6.52 -18.55 23.23
N ASP A 355 5.47 -19.11 22.62
CA ASP A 355 5.39 -19.27 21.16
C ASP A 355 5.42 -17.92 20.42
N PHE A 356 4.73 -16.92 20.97
CA PHE A 356 4.74 -15.57 20.40
C PHE A 356 6.07 -14.82 20.57
N GLY A 357 6.95 -15.25 21.48
CA GLY A 357 8.28 -14.69 21.75
C GLY A 357 8.28 -13.27 22.37
N ARG A 358 7.49 -12.34 21.81
CA ARG A 358 7.21 -11.00 22.34
C ARG A 358 5.73 -10.67 22.11
N ARG A 359 5.09 -10.00 23.07
CA ARG A 359 3.69 -9.56 22.88
C ARG A 359 3.61 -8.50 21.77
N PRO A 360 2.84 -8.74 20.70
CA PRO A 360 2.70 -7.75 19.64
C PRO A 360 2.04 -6.48 20.19
N ARG A 361 2.40 -5.35 19.62
CA ARG A 361 1.88 -4.02 19.95
C ARG A 361 1.22 -3.45 18.71
N ASN A 362 0.00 -2.92 18.83
CA ASN A 362 -0.63 -2.22 17.72
C ASN A 362 0.08 -0.86 17.55
N PRO A 363 0.73 -0.59 16.42
CA PRO A 363 1.47 0.65 16.18
C PRO A 363 0.55 1.85 15.91
N TRP A 364 -0.75 1.61 15.69
CA TRP A 364 -1.75 2.65 15.52
C TRP A 364 -2.02 3.43 16.81
N ASP A 365 -2.31 2.72 17.90
CA ASP A 365 -2.70 3.28 19.20
C ASP A 365 -1.72 2.96 20.33
N GLY A 366 -0.71 2.15 20.06
CA GLY A 366 0.33 1.76 21.00
C GLY A 366 -0.12 0.74 22.06
N ARG A 367 -1.32 0.15 21.98
CA ARG A 367 -1.80 -0.86 22.93
C ARG A 367 -1.24 -2.25 22.61
N TYR A 368 -1.13 -3.10 23.63
CA TYR A 368 -0.64 -4.47 23.48
C TYR A 368 -1.79 -5.44 23.23
N PHE A 369 -1.51 -6.53 22.53
CA PHE A 369 -2.44 -7.63 22.38
C PHE A 369 -2.29 -8.65 23.50
N THR A 370 -3.42 -9.19 23.96
CA THR A 370 -3.54 -10.30 24.89
C THR A 370 -4.35 -11.40 24.23
N ILE A 371 -3.81 -12.62 24.23
CA ILE A 371 -4.45 -13.82 23.68
C ILE A 371 -4.93 -14.66 24.86
N GLY A 372 -6.21 -15.01 24.86
CA GLY A 372 -6.83 -15.87 25.86
C GLY A 372 -7.54 -17.03 25.20
N ILE A 373 -7.55 -18.18 25.88
CA ILE A 373 -8.35 -19.34 25.50
C ILE A 373 -9.32 -19.64 26.63
N ALA A 374 -10.61 -19.75 26.29
CA ALA A 374 -11.65 -20.12 27.23
C ALA A 374 -12.70 -20.97 26.51
N GLU A 375 -13.08 -22.10 27.10
CA GLU A 375 -14.13 -22.98 26.58
C GLU A 375 -13.93 -23.37 25.09
N GLY A 376 -12.68 -23.64 24.69
CA GLY A 376 -12.30 -23.94 23.31
C GLY A 376 -12.25 -22.72 22.37
N SER A 377 -12.77 -21.57 22.78
CA SER A 377 -12.72 -20.31 22.02
C SER A 377 -11.38 -19.60 22.16
N ILE A 378 -10.97 -18.89 21.11
CA ILE A 378 -9.77 -18.06 21.08
C ILE A 378 -10.22 -16.60 21.11
N THR A 379 -9.75 -15.85 22.10
CA THR A 379 -10.02 -14.43 22.24
C THR A 379 -8.74 -13.64 22.07
N VAL A 380 -8.78 -12.60 21.26
CA VAL A 380 -7.67 -11.67 21.06
C VAL A 380 -8.19 -10.29 21.43
N THR A 381 -7.64 -9.72 22.50
CA THR A 381 -8.06 -8.42 23.04
C THR A 381 -6.90 -7.45 23.00
N ARG A 382 -7.22 -6.16 22.90
CA ARG A 382 -6.25 -5.07 22.90
C ARG A 382 -6.45 -4.18 24.11
N GLY A 383 -5.40 -3.93 24.88
CA GLY A 383 -5.49 -3.17 26.12
C GLY A 383 -4.18 -2.54 26.57
N THR A 384 -4.28 -1.73 27.64
CA THR A 384 -3.12 -1.25 28.40
C THR A 384 -2.49 -2.42 29.13
N TYR A 385 -1.18 -2.58 29.01
CA TYR A 385 -0.50 -3.66 29.70
C TYR A 385 -0.29 -3.31 31.17
N VAL A 386 -0.80 -4.14 32.08
CA VAL A 386 -0.45 -4.13 33.50
C VAL A 386 0.40 -5.37 33.77
N ARG A 387 1.67 -5.17 34.16
CA ARG A 387 2.56 -6.26 34.56
C ARG A 387 2.14 -6.72 35.96
N THR A 388 1.34 -7.78 36.05
CA THR A 388 1.13 -8.44 37.35
C THR A 388 2.24 -9.47 37.52
N LEU A 389 3.16 -9.19 38.44
CA LEU A 389 4.21 -10.12 38.84
C LEU A 389 3.70 -10.85 40.08
N THR A 390 3.22 -12.08 39.91
CA THR A 390 2.88 -12.92 41.06
C THR A 390 4.17 -13.56 41.56
N ILE A 391 4.72 -13.00 42.64
CA ILE A 391 5.81 -13.63 43.38
C ILE A 391 5.16 -14.74 44.21
N PRO A 392 5.59 -16.00 44.10
CA PRO A 392 5.13 -17.04 45.02
C PRO A 392 5.49 -16.63 46.45
N GLU A 393 4.51 -16.61 47.35
CA GLU A 393 4.82 -16.50 48.78
C GLU A 393 5.67 -17.72 49.17
N ALA A 394 6.80 -17.45 49.84
CA ALA A 394 7.80 -18.43 50.25
C ALA A 394 7.29 -19.32 51.40
#